data_AF-A0A926RCE2-F1
#
_entry.id   AF-A0A926RCE2-F1
#
_cell.length_a   1.000
_cell.length_b   1.000
_cell.length_c   1.000
_cell.angle_alpha   90.00
_cell.angle_beta   90.00
_cell.angle_gamma   90.00
#
_symmetry.space_group_name_H-M   'P 1'
#
loop_
_entity.id
_entity.type
_entity.pdbx_description
1 polymer ?
#
loop_
_entity_poly.entity_id
_entity_poly.type
_entity_poly.pdbx_seq_one_letter_code
_entity_poly.pdbx_strand_id
1 'polypeptide(L)'
;MKKIFTIFLLTFFTSAYAGGHITKAQKEQTIQCLGHYSATAVLPADSIEVENLEMALASVKVIREYLKKEKVKEDEMNTGMNKYVDKVYGKPFDKGMNDKYNVFIYKQIPGSKEEIEKLSRTIYAG
;
A
#
# COMPACT_ATOMS: atom_id res chain seq x y z
N MET A 1 27.63 -44.74 9.90
CA MET A 1 26.27 -44.21 9.65
C MET A 1 26.30 -42.72 9.99
N LYS A 2 26.22 -41.88 8.95
CA LYS A 2 26.54 -40.45 9.02
C LYS A 2 25.38 -39.66 9.64
N LYS A 3 25.75 -38.72 10.50
CA LYS A 3 24.93 -37.90 11.39
C LYS A 3 23.93 -37.05 10.59
N ILE A 4 22.64 -37.16 10.89
CA ILE A 4 21.62 -36.20 10.42
C ILE A 4 21.67 -35.02 11.40
N PHE A 5 22.27 -33.91 10.98
CA PHE A 5 22.15 -32.63 11.67
C PHE A 5 20.84 -31.97 11.22
N THR A 6 19.79 -32.09 12.02
CA THR A 6 18.58 -31.29 11.85
C THR A 6 18.84 -29.90 12.44
N ILE A 7 19.15 -28.93 11.60
CA ILE A 7 19.17 -27.51 11.99
C ILE A 7 17.72 -27.03 12.02
N PHE A 8 17.17 -26.87 13.22
CA PHE A 8 15.88 -26.21 13.45
C PHE A 8 16.13 -24.70 13.48
N LEU A 9 16.05 -24.06 12.31
CA LEU A 9 16.14 -22.60 12.22
C LEU A 9 14.75 -22.01 12.52
N LEU A 10 14.44 -21.88 13.81
CA LEU A 10 13.35 -21.02 14.28
C LEU A 10 13.81 -19.56 14.20
N THR A 11 13.77 -18.97 13.00
CA THR A 11 13.67 -17.51 12.88
C THR A 11 12.21 -17.11 12.93
N PHE A 12 11.61 -17.21 14.13
CA PHE A 12 10.50 -16.32 14.43
C PHE A 12 11.09 -14.90 14.48
N PHE A 13 11.03 -14.19 13.35
CA PHE A 13 10.99 -12.75 13.38
C PHE A 13 9.69 -12.35 14.08
N THR A 14 9.69 -12.40 15.42
CA THR A 14 8.81 -11.55 16.20
C THR A 14 9.33 -10.13 16.00
N SER A 15 8.88 -9.51 14.91
CA SER A 15 8.89 -8.06 14.83
C SER A 15 7.99 -7.60 15.98
N ALA A 16 8.61 -7.34 17.12
CA ALA A 16 8.02 -6.53 18.17
C ALA A 16 7.77 -5.17 17.53
N TYR A 17 6.59 -5.03 16.91
CA TYR A 17 6.07 -3.75 16.44
C TYR A 17 5.82 -2.93 17.69
N ALA A 18 6.84 -2.20 18.12
CA ALA A 18 6.67 -1.03 18.96
C ALA A 18 5.75 -0.09 18.17
N GLY A 19 4.45 -0.16 18.44
CA GLY A 19 3.41 0.63 17.78
C GLY A 19 3.60 2.10 18.12
N GLY A 20 4.55 2.75 17.45
CA GLY A 20 4.60 4.18 17.35
C GLY A 20 3.36 4.61 16.60
N HIS A 21 2.37 5.11 17.34
CA HIS A 21 1.12 5.61 16.76
C HIS A 21 1.43 6.55 15.60
N ILE A 22 0.80 6.31 14.45
CA ILE A 22 0.87 7.21 13.31
C ILE A 22 0.49 8.64 13.75
N THR A 23 1.32 9.63 13.41
CA THR A 23 0.98 11.03 13.69
C THR A 23 -0.22 11.47 12.86
N LYS A 24 -0.91 12.54 13.28
CA LYS A 24 -2.03 13.10 12.52
C LYS A 24 -1.65 13.43 11.07
N ALA A 25 -0.49 14.06 10.86
CA ALA A 25 -0.01 14.43 9.54
C ALA A 25 0.32 13.20 8.67
N GLN A 26 0.97 12.19 9.25
CA GLN A 26 1.23 10.93 8.54
C GLN A 26 -0.08 10.24 8.18
N LYS A 27 -1.06 10.20 9.08
CA LYS A 27 -2.38 9.60 8.81
C LYS A 27 -3.10 10.31 7.67
N GLU A 28 -3.18 11.63 7.72
CA GLU A 28 -3.81 12.42 6.66
C GLU A 28 -3.12 12.18 5.31
N GLN A 29 -1.78 12.15 5.29
CA GLN A 29 -1.02 11.89 4.07
C GLN A 29 -1.18 10.44 3.57
N THR A 30 -1.20 9.44 4.46
CA THR A 30 -1.46 8.04 4.10
C THR A 30 -2.86 7.86 3.49
N ILE A 31 -3.87 8.56 4.02
CA ILE A 31 -5.23 8.57 3.45
C ILE A 31 -5.27 9.26 2.08
N GLN A 32 -4.46 10.31 1.86
CA GLN A 32 -4.30 10.90 0.53
C GLN A 32 -3.66 9.92 -0.46
N CYS A 33 -2.62 9.19 -0.04
CA CYS A 33 -2.04 8.12 -0.86
C CYS A 33 -3.10 7.06 -1.21
N LEU A 34 -3.90 6.64 -0.24
CA LEU A 34 -5.02 5.71 -0.46
C LEU A 34 -5.97 6.23 -1.55
N GLY A 35 -6.32 7.51 -1.48
CA GLY A 35 -7.14 8.16 -2.50
C GLY A 35 -6.49 8.22 -3.88
N HIS A 36 -5.19 8.53 -3.94
CA HIS A 36 -4.43 8.53 -5.20
C HIS A 36 -4.43 7.15 -5.86
N TYR A 37 -4.02 6.11 -5.13
CA TYR A 37 -4.00 4.75 -5.69
C TYR A 37 -5.40 4.24 -6.02
N SER A 38 -6.43 4.62 -5.23
CA SER A 38 -7.81 4.25 -5.56
C SER A 38 -8.29 4.91 -6.85
N ALA A 39 -7.93 6.18 -7.11
CA ALA A 39 -8.22 6.83 -8.38
C ALA A 39 -7.44 6.20 -9.54
N THR A 40 -6.16 5.88 -9.34
CA THR A 40 -5.32 5.20 -10.34
C THR A 40 -5.89 3.82 -10.69
N ALA A 41 -6.33 3.05 -9.69
CA ALA A 41 -6.85 1.69 -9.85
C ALA A 41 -8.16 1.59 -10.64
N VAL A 42 -8.85 2.71 -10.89
CA VAL A 42 -10.09 2.76 -11.67
C VAL A 42 -9.92 3.47 -13.01
N LEU A 43 -8.69 3.85 -13.37
CA LEU A 43 -8.40 4.38 -14.70
C LEU A 43 -8.63 3.30 -15.77
N PRO A 44 -9.10 3.68 -16.97
CA PRO A 44 -9.16 2.77 -18.11
C PRO A 44 -7.79 2.14 -18.41
N ALA A 45 -7.74 0.83 -18.64
CA ALA A 45 -6.49 0.10 -18.87
C ALA A 45 -5.74 0.52 -20.15
N ASP A 46 -6.42 1.18 -21.09
CA ASP A 46 -5.80 1.78 -22.28
C ASP A 46 -5.19 3.17 -22.02
N SER A 47 -5.43 3.75 -20.83
CA SER A 47 -4.93 5.07 -20.42
C SER A 47 -3.72 5.04 -19.51
N ILE A 48 -3.32 3.85 -19.03
CA ILE A 48 -2.23 3.65 -18.08
C ILE A 48 -1.58 2.27 -18.31
N GLU A 49 -0.28 2.15 -18.07
CA GLU A 49 0.37 0.83 -18.07
C GLU A 49 -0.25 -0.08 -17.01
N VAL A 50 -0.52 -1.33 -17.40
CA VAL A 50 -1.17 -2.34 -16.53
C VAL A 50 -0.40 -2.53 -15.22
N GLU A 51 0.94 -2.49 -15.25
CA GLU A 51 1.78 -2.59 -14.06
C GLU A 51 1.45 -1.49 -13.03
N ASN A 52 1.19 -0.25 -13.47
CA ASN A 52 0.84 0.83 -12.54
C ASN A 52 -0.57 0.63 -11.94
N LEU A 53 -1.50 0.04 -12.70
CA LEU A 53 -2.83 -0.33 -12.21
C LEU A 53 -2.74 -1.42 -11.13
N GLU A 54 -1.95 -2.47 -11.39
CA GLU A 54 -1.70 -3.58 -10.47
C GLU A 54 -1.05 -3.10 -9.17
N MET A 55 -0.01 -2.27 -9.30
CA MET A 55 0.68 -1.66 -8.18
C MET A 55 -0.26 -0.76 -7.37
N ALA A 56 -1.16 -0.01 -8.02
CA ALA A 56 -2.16 0.80 -7.34
C ALA A 56 -3.16 -0.05 -6.54
N LEU A 57 -3.71 -1.11 -7.15
CA LEU A 57 -4.61 -2.05 -6.47
C LEU A 57 -3.94 -2.72 -5.25
N ALA A 58 -2.71 -3.18 -5.42
CA ALA A 58 -1.91 -3.74 -4.33
C ALA A 58 -1.66 -2.71 -3.22
N SER A 59 -1.31 -1.47 -3.58
CA SER A 59 -1.08 -0.37 -2.63
C SER A 59 -2.35 -0.03 -1.83
N VAL A 60 -3.52 -0.01 -2.46
CA VAL A 60 -4.81 0.21 -1.78
C VAL A 60 -5.01 -0.83 -0.67
N LYS A 61 -4.72 -2.11 -0.95
CA LYS A 61 -4.84 -3.19 0.03
C LYS A 61 -3.90 -3.00 1.22
N VAL A 62 -2.60 -2.82 0.94
CA VAL A 62 -1.57 -2.65 1.98
C VAL A 62 -1.85 -1.44 2.86
N ILE A 63 -2.23 -0.31 2.27
CA ILE A 63 -2.52 0.92 3.02
C ILE A 63 -3.76 0.76 3.91
N ARG A 64 -4.83 0.13 3.40
CA ARG A 64 -6.04 -0.12 4.21
C ARG A 64 -5.74 -1.03 5.40
N GLU A 65 -4.94 -2.08 5.20
CA GLU A 65 -4.53 -2.97 6.29
C GLU A 65 -3.69 -2.24 7.35
N TYR A 66 -2.74 -1.41 6.90
CA TYR A 66 -1.93 -0.58 7.79
C TYR A 66 -2.79 0.41 8.61
N LEU A 67 -3.66 1.18 7.97
CA LEU A 67 -4.53 2.14 8.65
C LEU A 67 -5.48 1.46 9.66
N LYS A 68 -5.97 0.25 9.35
CA LYS A 68 -6.75 -0.58 10.29
C LYS A 68 -5.93 -1.02 11.51
N LYS A 69 -4.66 -1.41 11.31
CA LYS A 69 -3.73 -1.74 12.42
C LYS A 69 -3.51 -0.52 13.32
N GLU A 70 -3.39 0.67 12.72
CA GLU A 70 -3.31 1.97 13.40
C GLU A 70 -4.64 2.47 14.00
N LYS A 71 -5.71 1.65 13.96
CA LYS A 71 -7.04 1.97 14.51
C LYS A 71 -7.72 3.18 13.88
N VAL A 72 -7.38 3.51 12.63
CA VAL A 72 -8.12 4.50 11.83
C VAL A 72 -9.46 3.90 11.44
N LYS A 73 -10.53 4.66 11.67
CA LYS A 73 -11.89 4.20 11.39
C LYS A 73 -12.17 4.15 9.89
N GLU A 74 -13.02 3.22 9.47
CA GLU A 74 -13.37 3.01 8.06
C GLU A 74 -14.08 4.22 7.42
N ASP A 75 -14.93 4.92 8.18
CA ASP A 75 -15.59 6.15 7.76
C ASP A 75 -14.59 7.28 7.51
N GLU A 76 -13.59 7.43 8.38
CA GLU A 76 -12.49 8.39 8.24
C GLU A 76 -11.66 8.09 6.99
N MET A 77 -11.27 6.82 6.80
CA MET A 77 -10.52 6.38 5.61
C MET A 77 -11.30 6.69 4.34
N ASN A 78 -12.57 6.27 4.25
CA ASN A 78 -13.39 6.44 3.06
C ASN A 78 -13.68 7.92 2.76
N THR A 79 -13.96 8.72 3.79
CA THR A 79 -14.20 10.15 3.62
C THR A 79 -12.95 10.87 3.11
N GLY A 80 -11.77 10.59 3.67
CA GLY A 80 -10.54 11.23 3.21
C GLY A 80 -10.08 10.72 1.84
N MET A 81 -10.23 9.43 1.56
CA MET A 81 -9.98 8.82 0.26
C MET A 81 -10.84 9.47 -0.82
N ASN A 82 -12.17 9.56 -0.61
CA ASN A 82 -13.09 10.16 -1.58
C ASN A 82 -12.79 11.63 -1.83
N LYS A 83 -12.47 12.41 -0.77
CA LYS A 83 -12.03 13.80 -0.92
C LYS A 83 -10.81 13.97 -1.83
N TYR A 84 -9.92 12.98 -1.88
CA TYR A 84 -8.79 13.01 -2.81
C TYR A 84 -9.25 12.58 -4.21
N VAL A 85 -9.98 11.47 -4.33
CA VAL A 85 -10.52 10.96 -5.59
C VAL A 85 -11.29 12.05 -6.33
N ASP A 86 -12.18 12.78 -5.66
CA ASP A 86 -12.97 13.86 -6.26
C ASP A 86 -12.10 14.98 -6.87
N LYS A 87 -10.91 15.24 -6.32
CA LYS A 87 -9.98 16.26 -6.84
C LYS A 87 -9.26 15.82 -8.11
N VAL A 88 -9.13 14.51 -8.30
CA VAL A 88 -8.37 13.91 -9.41
C VAL A 88 -9.27 13.15 -10.38
N TYR A 89 -10.58 13.10 -10.12
CA TYR A 89 -11.54 12.45 -10.98
C TYR A 89 -11.48 13.00 -12.41
N GLY A 90 -11.42 12.10 -13.39
CA GLY A 90 -11.30 12.44 -14.82
C GLY A 90 -9.93 12.96 -15.25
N LYS A 91 -8.94 13.05 -14.35
CA LYS A 91 -7.56 13.40 -14.72
C LYS A 91 -6.79 12.17 -15.19
N PRO A 92 -5.83 12.33 -16.13
CA PRO A 92 -4.94 11.25 -16.53
C PRO A 92 -4.03 10.81 -15.38
N PHE A 93 -3.38 9.66 -15.55
CA PHE A 93 -2.39 9.16 -14.62
C PHE A 93 -1.26 10.19 -14.39
N ASP A 94 -1.04 10.54 -13.12
CA ASP A 94 0.04 11.45 -12.70
C ASP A 94 1.20 10.64 -12.12
N LYS A 95 2.16 10.30 -13.00
CA LYS A 95 3.36 9.54 -12.61
C LYS A 95 4.19 10.25 -11.54
N GLY A 96 4.28 11.58 -11.59
CA GLY A 96 5.07 12.36 -10.64
C GLY A 96 4.48 12.28 -9.22
N MET A 97 3.16 12.39 -9.09
CA MET A 97 2.48 12.17 -7.81
C MET A 97 2.55 10.71 -7.36
N ASN A 98 2.43 9.75 -8.28
CA ASN A 98 2.56 8.33 -7.96
C ASN A 98 3.94 8.02 -7.36
N ASP A 99 5.02 8.49 -8.00
CA ASP A 99 6.39 8.29 -7.52
C ASP A 99 6.61 8.93 -6.14
N LYS A 100 6.07 10.12 -5.91
CA LYS A 100 6.10 10.79 -4.61
C LYS A 100 5.38 9.98 -3.53
N TYR A 101 4.21 9.42 -3.83
CA TYR A 101 3.46 8.63 -2.88
C TYR A 101 4.10 7.26 -2.63
N ASN A 102 4.73 6.65 -3.63
CA ASN A 102 5.52 5.42 -3.45
C ASN A 102 6.61 5.65 -2.42
N VAL A 103 7.41 6.71 -2.58
CA VAL A 103 8.48 7.04 -1.62
C VAL A 103 7.93 7.25 -0.21
N PHE A 104 6.81 7.96 -0.09
CA PHE A 104 6.19 8.19 1.21
C PHE A 104 5.70 6.87 1.85
N ILE A 105 4.98 6.03 1.11
CA ILE A 105 4.42 4.78 1.63
C ILE A 105 5.52 3.80 2.03
N TYR A 106 6.58 3.66 1.23
CA TYR A 106 7.71 2.78 1.55
C TYR A 106 8.43 3.19 2.82
N LYS A 107 8.48 4.50 3.09
CA LYS A 107 9.03 5.02 4.34
C LYS A 107 8.05 4.86 5.52
N GLN A 108 6.76 5.09 5.29
CA GLN A 108 5.74 5.09 6.33
C GLN A 108 5.38 3.68 6.81
N ILE A 109 5.40 2.71 5.90
CA ILE A 109 5.04 1.31 6.15
C ILE A 109 6.26 0.45 5.81
N PRO A 110 7.10 0.10 6.81
CA PRO A 110 8.29 -0.73 6.57
C PRO A 110 7.92 -2.07 5.92
N GLY A 111 8.64 -2.45 4.85
CA GLY A 111 8.39 -3.68 4.08
C GLY A 111 7.25 -3.57 3.05
N SER A 112 6.56 -2.42 2.97
CA SER A 112 5.45 -2.26 2.02
C SER A 112 5.87 -2.35 0.56
N LYS A 113 7.11 -1.97 0.21
CA LYS A 113 7.59 -2.08 -1.17
C LYS A 113 7.57 -3.54 -1.64
N GLU A 114 8.20 -4.45 -0.89
CA GLU A 114 8.22 -5.87 -1.27
C GLU A 114 6.82 -6.48 -1.21
N GLU A 115 5.99 -6.08 -0.25
CA GLU A 115 4.61 -6.58 -0.12
C GLU A 115 3.73 -6.14 -1.30
N ILE A 116 3.80 -4.86 -1.71
CA ILE A 116 3.06 -4.32 -2.85
C ILE A 116 3.52 -4.99 -4.14
N GLU A 117 4.82 -5.11 -4.38
CA GLU A 117 5.37 -5.79 -5.57
C GLU A 117 4.98 -7.27 -5.62
N LYS A 118 4.92 -7.95 -4.47
CA LYS A 118 4.46 -9.33 -4.39
C LYS A 118 2.97 -9.45 -4.72
N LEU A 119 2.15 -8.56 -4.16
CA LEU A 119 0.70 -8.57 -4.34
C LEU A 119 0.30 -8.16 -5.76
N SER A 120 0.96 -7.18 -6.38
CA SER A 120 0.63 -6.71 -7.73
C SER A 120 0.70 -7.85 -8.75
N ARG A 121 1.73 -8.70 -8.63
CA ARG A 121 1.94 -9.88 -9.48
C ARG A 121 0.86 -10.97 -9.36
N THR A 122 -0.01 -10.92 -8.33
CA THR A 122 -1.09 -11.90 -8.16
C THR A 122 -2.45 -11.40 -8.62
N ILE A 123 -2.56 -10.16 -9.12
CA ILE A 123 -3.86 -9.54 -9.45
C ILE A 123 -4.36 -9.98 -10.82
N TYR A 124 -3.50 -10.08 -11.83
CA TYR A 124 -3.87 -10.51 -13.18
C TYR A 124 -3.18 -11.81 -13.66
N ALA A 125 -2.28 -12.40 -12.87
CA ALA A 125 -1.72 -13.73 -13.16
C ALA A 125 -2.70 -14.89 -12.84
N GLY A 126 -4.01 -14.61 -12.82
CA GLY A 126 -5.10 -15.57 -12.57
C GLY A 126 -5.90 -15.87 -13.82
#